data_AF-A0A127P4H6-F1
#
_entry.id   AF-A0A127P4H6-F1
#
_cell.length_a   1.000
_cell.length_b   1.000
_cell.length_c   1.000
_cell.angle_alpha   90.00
_cell.angle_beta   90.00
_cell.angle_gamma   90.00
#
_symmetry.space_group_name_H-M   'P 1'
#
loop_
_entity.id
_entity.type
_entity.pdbx_description
1 polymer ?
#
loop_
_entity_poly.entity_id
_entity_poly.type
_entity_poly.pdbx_seq_one_letter_code
_entity_poly.pdbx_strand_id
1 'polypeptide(L)'
;MAFELEKLYSRRRDIHEKFGGQQQGGISTPASAPYIFLFTSEAGEQHGYHDGYDENGLFIYTGEGQVGPMQFLRGNRAIRDHINDGKELLLFASTKKSGIYRFKGTFVCAGCDDEKIGPDTEGNPRRLIQFHLTPSSVVAAHLQDESSEIVVTENISLDEMRKRAYAAVENKVCTAPVVSKKNLYKRSEDVKAYVLARAKGICESCGKAAPFLNKGGKSYLEAHHIRQLSDDGLDIPSWMAAICPNCHREIHHGQDGAMKNQILQAQIKNFENSQFVDVAAQ
;
A
#
# COMPACT_ATOMS: atom_id res chain seq x y z
N MET A 1 -4.01 -0.10 -17.15
CA MET A 1 -2.97 0.85 -17.60
C MET A 1 -2.08 1.08 -16.40
N ALA A 2 -0.83 0.61 -16.45
CA ALA A 2 0.12 0.73 -15.35
C ALA A 2 0.87 2.07 -15.45
N PHE A 3 1.17 2.70 -14.32
CA PHE A 3 2.03 3.89 -14.29
C PHE A 3 3.49 3.45 -14.20
N GLU A 4 4.29 3.81 -15.19
CA GLU A 4 5.74 3.59 -15.22
C GLU A 4 6.49 4.67 -14.43
N LEU A 5 7.48 4.24 -13.63
CA LEU A 5 8.33 5.09 -12.79
C LEU A 5 9.04 6.17 -13.63
N GLU A 6 9.14 7.39 -13.08
CA GLU A 6 9.73 8.59 -13.69
C GLU A 6 9.07 9.08 -15.00
N LYS A 7 8.02 8.40 -15.51
CA LYS A 7 7.30 8.82 -16.71
C LYS A 7 6.37 10.01 -16.43
N LEU A 8 6.12 10.81 -17.47
CA LEU A 8 5.29 12.00 -17.40
C LEU A 8 3.85 11.68 -17.79
N TYR A 9 2.91 12.23 -17.01
CA TYR A 9 1.47 12.03 -17.19
C TYR A 9 0.73 13.36 -17.10
N SER A 10 -0.32 13.50 -17.92
CA SER A 10 -1.28 14.59 -17.80
C SER A 10 -2.22 14.33 -16.64
N ARG A 11 -2.24 15.22 -15.65
CA ARG A 11 -3.17 15.11 -14.52
C ARG A 11 -4.64 15.07 -14.99
N ARG A 12 -4.96 15.82 -16.05
CA ARG A 12 -6.30 15.81 -16.65
C ARG A 12 -6.57 14.53 -17.44
N ARG A 13 -5.80 14.29 -18.50
CA ARG A 13 -6.11 13.22 -19.48
C ARG A 13 -5.75 11.82 -19.00
N ASP A 14 -4.62 11.69 -18.31
CA ASP A 14 -4.10 10.38 -17.92
C ASP A 14 -4.61 9.90 -16.57
N ILE A 15 -5.08 10.82 -15.72
CA ILE A 15 -5.55 10.52 -14.37
C ILE A 15 -7.05 10.83 -14.24
N HIS A 16 -7.46 12.09 -14.23
CA HIS A 16 -8.85 12.44 -13.90
C HIS A 16 -9.90 12.00 -14.92
N GLU A 17 -9.61 12.04 -16.22
CA GLU A 17 -10.54 11.53 -17.24
C GLU A 17 -10.75 10.01 -17.13
N LYS A 18 -9.80 9.27 -16.55
CA LYS A 18 -9.86 7.80 -16.41
C LYS A 18 -10.42 7.36 -15.06
N PHE A 19 -10.05 8.04 -13.98
CA PHE A 19 -10.34 7.62 -12.60
C PHE A 19 -11.28 8.58 -11.86
N GLY A 20 -11.52 9.79 -12.37
CA GLY A 20 -12.28 10.83 -11.69
C GLY A 20 -11.51 11.45 -10.51
N GLY A 21 -12.23 11.69 -9.41
CA GLY A 21 -11.67 12.30 -8.19
C GLY A 21 -11.57 13.83 -8.24
N GLN A 22 -11.06 14.42 -7.15
CA GLN A 22 -10.88 15.86 -7.02
C GLN A 22 -9.76 16.35 -7.94
N GLN A 23 -10.05 17.35 -8.78
CA GLN A 23 -9.10 17.90 -9.76
C GLN A 23 -8.24 19.05 -9.22
N GLN A 24 -8.58 19.56 -8.04
CA GLN A 24 -7.87 20.63 -7.34
C GLN A 24 -7.24 20.09 -6.06
N GLY A 25 -6.17 20.74 -5.60
CA GLY A 25 -5.43 20.33 -4.40
C GLY A 25 -4.39 19.23 -4.65
N GLY A 26 -3.69 18.87 -3.57
CA GLY A 26 -2.64 17.86 -3.57
C GLY A 26 -3.16 16.42 -3.49
N ILE A 27 -4.35 16.19 -2.94
CA ILE A 27 -4.86 14.83 -2.69
C ILE A 27 -6.11 14.59 -3.54
N SER A 28 -6.14 13.47 -4.28
CA SER A 28 -7.31 13.04 -5.04
C SER A 28 -7.70 11.62 -4.65
N THR A 29 -8.98 11.45 -4.34
CA THR A 29 -9.58 10.24 -3.75
C THR A 29 -10.75 9.74 -4.62
N PRO A 30 -10.48 9.22 -5.82
CA PRO A 30 -11.51 8.64 -6.68
C PRO A 30 -12.28 7.53 -5.93
N ALA A 31 -13.62 7.60 -5.97
CA ALA A 31 -14.48 6.69 -5.22
C ALA A 31 -14.48 5.27 -5.79
N SER A 32 -14.47 5.16 -7.13
CA SER A 32 -14.52 3.89 -7.87
C SER A 32 -13.15 3.26 -8.12
N ALA A 33 -12.07 3.89 -7.68
CA ALA A 33 -10.72 3.40 -7.90
C ALA A 33 -10.01 3.11 -6.56
N PRO A 34 -9.19 2.05 -6.48
CA PRO A 34 -8.41 1.73 -5.30
C PRO A 34 -7.12 2.54 -5.18
N TYR A 35 -7.13 3.78 -5.64
CA TYR A 35 -5.96 4.65 -5.67
C TYR A 35 -6.28 5.95 -4.95
N ILE A 36 -5.25 6.49 -4.30
CA ILE A 36 -5.22 7.87 -3.83
C ILE A 36 -4.05 8.52 -4.55
N PHE A 37 -4.34 9.54 -5.34
CA PHE A 37 -3.32 10.27 -6.07
C PHE A 37 -2.81 11.41 -5.20
N LEU A 38 -1.50 11.43 -4.98
CA LEU A 38 -0.79 12.48 -4.26
C LEU A 38 -0.02 13.32 -5.26
N PHE A 39 -0.26 14.62 -5.26
CA PHE A 39 0.40 15.61 -6.08
C PHE A 39 1.21 16.50 -5.17
N THR A 40 2.53 16.52 -5.38
CA THR A 40 3.46 17.40 -4.67
C THR A 40 4.04 18.44 -5.64
N SER A 41 4.26 19.66 -5.13
CA SER A 41 4.81 20.78 -5.91
C SER A 41 5.41 21.84 -5.01
N GLU A 42 6.44 22.55 -5.51
CA GLU A 42 7.04 23.72 -4.84
C GLU A 42 6.01 24.82 -4.51
N ALA A 43 4.93 24.93 -5.30
CA ALA A 43 3.83 25.86 -5.02
C ALA A 43 3.11 25.60 -3.68
N GLY A 44 3.32 24.45 -3.03
CA GLY A 44 2.81 24.16 -1.70
C GLY A 44 3.49 24.97 -0.59
N GLU A 45 4.74 25.41 -0.80
CA GLU A 45 5.51 26.17 0.20
C GLU A 45 4.80 27.46 0.63
N GLN A 46 4.04 28.09 -0.29
CA GLN A 46 3.23 29.28 0.02
C GLN A 46 2.12 29.02 1.06
N HIS A 47 1.77 27.76 1.30
CA HIS A 47 0.81 27.31 2.31
C HIS A 47 1.51 26.72 3.55
N GLY A 48 2.83 26.86 3.65
CA GLY A 48 3.67 26.26 4.71
C GLY A 48 3.94 24.77 4.51
N TYR A 49 3.72 24.23 3.29
CA TYR A 49 3.96 22.81 3.01
C TYR A 49 5.44 22.56 2.74
N HIS A 50 5.96 21.49 3.34
CA HIS A 50 7.35 21.09 3.20
C HIS A 50 7.38 19.61 2.85
N ASP A 51 7.25 19.34 1.55
CA ASP A 51 7.30 18.00 1.01
C ASP A 51 8.72 17.68 0.56
N GLY A 52 9.20 16.47 0.82
CA GLY A 52 10.53 16.07 0.43
C GLY A 52 11.01 14.82 1.13
N TYR A 53 12.19 14.34 0.74
CA TYR A 53 12.83 13.22 1.44
C TYR A 53 13.50 13.70 2.72
N ASP A 54 13.29 12.97 3.81
CA ASP A 54 14.06 13.15 5.05
C ASP A 54 15.44 12.47 4.96
N GLU A 55 16.25 12.65 6.01
CA GLU A 55 17.57 12.04 6.16
C GLU A 55 17.55 10.49 6.15
N ASN A 56 16.39 9.90 6.44
CA ASN A 56 16.18 8.46 6.46
C ASN A 56 15.64 7.92 5.13
N GLY A 57 15.46 8.78 4.12
CA GLY A 57 14.90 8.44 2.81
C GLY A 57 13.39 8.18 2.83
N LEU A 58 12.67 8.61 3.86
CA LEU A 58 11.20 8.67 3.88
C LEU A 58 10.74 9.92 3.16
N PHE A 59 9.73 9.81 2.32
CA PHE A 59 9.11 10.97 1.69
C PHE A 59 8.07 11.59 2.63
N ILE A 60 8.37 12.78 3.15
CA ILE A 60 7.45 13.58 3.94
C ILE A 60 6.47 14.26 2.99
N TYR A 61 5.18 14.05 3.23
CA TYR A 61 4.08 14.66 2.48
C TYR A 61 3.17 15.44 3.43
N THR A 62 3.01 16.73 3.17
CA THR A 62 2.19 17.61 4.00
C THR A 62 0.70 17.44 3.64
N GLY A 63 -0.13 17.27 4.67
CA GLY A 63 -1.58 17.09 4.52
C GLY A 63 -2.30 18.32 3.98
N GLU A 64 -3.53 18.12 3.51
CA GLU A 64 -4.40 19.19 3.03
C GLU A 64 -4.98 20.03 4.18
N GLY A 65 -5.30 21.29 3.84
CA GLY A 65 -5.78 22.31 4.76
C GLY A 65 -4.90 23.53 4.62
N GLN A 66 -5.45 24.69 4.26
CA GLN A 66 -4.67 25.90 3.94
C GLN A 66 -4.75 26.99 5.02
N VAL A 67 -5.79 26.97 5.85
CA VAL A 67 -6.06 27.93 6.91
C VAL A 67 -6.47 27.18 8.17
N GLY A 68 -5.93 27.59 9.32
CA GLY A 68 -6.20 26.96 10.61
C GLY A 68 -5.65 25.53 10.76
N PRO A 69 -5.92 24.87 11.91
CA PRO A 69 -5.40 23.53 12.21
C PRO A 69 -5.82 22.49 11.17
N MET A 70 -4.87 21.70 10.67
CA MET A 70 -5.16 20.58 9.80
C MET A 70 -5.94 19.49 10.55
N GLN A 71 -6.80 18.77 9.83
CA GLN A 71 -7.68 17.74 10.39
C GLN A 71 -7.58 16.44 9.60
N PHE A 72 -7.73 15.30 10.27
CA PHE A 72 -7.86 13.99 9.63
C PHE A 72 -9.26 13.78 9.03
N LEU A 73 -9.61 14.62 8.06
CA LEU A 73 -10.82 14.54 7.26
C LEU A 73 -10.44 14.39 5.79
N ARG A 74 -11.39 13.91 4.97
CA ARG A 74 -11.26 13.86 3.50
C ARG A 74 -9.93 13.26 3.04
N GLY A 75 -9.08 14.01 2.33
CA GLY A 75 -7.81 13.54 1.79
C GLY A 75 -6.84 13.08 2.89
N ASN A 76 -6.73 13.82 3.98
CA ASN A 76 -5.86 13.45 5.11
C ASN A 76 -6.30 12.14 5.76
N ARG A 77 -7.62 11.97 5.93
CA ARG A 77 -8.17 10.69 6.41
C ARG A 77 -7.84 9.56 5.43
N ALA A 78 -8.04 9.80 4.14
CA ALA A 78 -7.81 8.79 3.11
C ALA A 78 -6.34 8.35 3.09
N ILE A 79 -5.37 9.26 3.25
CA ILE A 79 -3.96 8.89 3.39
C ILE A 79 -3.74 8.07 4.65
N ARG A 80 -4.22 8.51 5.81
CA ARG A 80 -4.03 7.79 7.08
C ARG A 80 -4.61 6.37 7.05
N ASP A 81 -5.82 6.24 6.52
CA ASP A 81 -6.60 5.00 6.53
C ASP A 81 -6.36 4.16 5.27
N HIS A 82 -5.44 4.55 4.38
CA HIS A 82 -5.33 3.98 3.03
C HIS A 82 -5.11 2.47 3.03
N ILE A 83 -4.38 1.92 4.01
CA ILE A 83 -4.15 0.48 4.13
C ILE A 83 -5.46 -0.23 4.49
N ASN A 84 -6.20 0.30 5.47
CA ASN A 84 -7.47 -0.27 5.92
C ASN A 84 -8.57 -0.16 4.85
N ASP A 85 -8.64 0.99 4.18
CA ASP A 85 -9.58 1.23 3.07
C ASP A 85 -9.18 0.47 1.81
N GLY A 86 -7.98 -0.11 1.82
CA GLY A 86 -7.45 -0.82 0.70
C GLY A 86 -7.32 0.11 -0.52
N LYS A 87 -6.49 1.14 -0.38
CA LYS A 87 -6.07 2.01 -1.46
C LYS A 87 -4.56 2.18 -1.51
N GLU A 88 -4.01 2.24 -2.70
CA GLU A 88 -2.59 2.53 -2.93
C GLU A 88 -2.36 4.04 -3.04
N LEU A 89 -1.26 4.53 -2.46
CA LEU A 89 -0.85 5.93 -2.63
C LEU A 89 0.06 6.03 -3.84
N LEU A 90 -0.34 6.82 -4.84
CA LEU A 90 0.44 7.04 -6.06
C LEU A 90 0.96 8.48 -6.05
N LEU A 91 2.28 8.64 -5.93
CA LEU A 91 2.90 9.96 -5.82
C LEU A 91 3.30 10.52 -7.19
N PHE A 92 2.94 11.79 -7.41
CA PHE A 92 3.20 12.54 -8.63
C PHE A 92 3.85 13.88 -8.28
N ALA A 93 5.06 14.11 -8.78
CA ALA A 93 5.78 15.37 -8.60
C ALA A 93 5.52 16.33 -9.76
N SER A 94 5.23 17.60 -9.47
CA SER A 94 5.03 18.62 -10.50
C SER A 94 6.27 18.80 -11.37
N THR A 95 6.05 19.15 -12.64
CA THR A 95 7.13 19.57 -13.55
C THR A 95 7.03 21.06 -13.86
N LYS A 96 8.02 21.60 -14.56
CA LYS A 96 7.98 22.99 -15.09
C LYS A 96 6.78 23.23 -16.03
N LYS A 97 6.19 22.17 -16.60
CA LYS A 97 5.03 22.26 -17.48
C LYS A 97 3.75 22.05 -16.68
N SER A 98 2.91 23.08 -16.62
CA SER A 98 1.63 23.04 -15.93
C SER A 98 0.76 21.85 -16.38
N GLY A 99 0.13 21.18 -15.41
CA GLY A 99 -0.72 20.02 -15.63
C GLY A 99 0.00 18.73 -16.02
N ILE A 100 1.34 18.74 -16.11
CA ILE A 100 2.17 17.56 -16.37
C ILE A 100 2.96 17.20 -15.12
N TYR A 101 2.81 15.95 -14.69
CA TYR A 101 3.41 15.42 -13.48
C TYR A 101 4.27 14.20 -13.80
N ARG A 102 5.32 14.02 -13.01
CA ARG A 102 6.19 12.85 -13.06
C ARG A 102 5.74 11.84 -12.01
N PHE A 103 5.48 10.61 -12.42
CA PHE A 103 5.17 9.54 -11.48
C PHE A 103 6.42 9.15 -10.69
N LYS A 104 6.30 9.10 -9.36
CA LYS A 104 7.39 8.79 -8.43
C LYS A 104 7.27 7.42 -7.77
N GLY A 105 6.24 6.66 -8.10
CA GLY A 105 6.01 5.32 -7.60
C GLY A 105 4.82 5.21 -6.66
N THR A 106 4.62 4.00 -6.16
CA THR A 106 3.67 3.70 -5.10
C THR A 106 4.30 3.82 -3.74
N PHE A 107 3.50 4.31 -2.80
CA PHE A 107 3.93 4.58 -1.45
C PHE A 107 2.96 3.98 -0.43
N VAL A 108 3.49 3.80 0.77
CA VAL A 108 2.78 3.40 1.98
C VAL A 108 2.95 4.49 3.02
N CYS A 109 1.85 4.90 3.66
CA CYS A 109 1.91 5.75 4.83
C CYS A 109 2.45 4.93 6.01
N ALA A 110 3.71 5.13 6.35
CA ALA A 110 4.35 4.48 7.48
C ALA A 110 3.92 5.14 8.80
N GLY A 111 3.67 6.45 8.79
CA GLY A 111 3.29 7.19 9.99
C GLY A 111 2.82 8.60 9.66
N CYS A 112 2.36 9.32 10.69
CA CYS A 112 2.10 10.75 10.58
C CYS A 112 2.56 11.49 11.84
N ASP A 113 2.91 12.77 11.69
CA ASP A 113 3.12 13.75 12.75
C ASP A 113 2.01 14.81 12.67
N ASP A 114 1.29 15.05 13.77
CA ASP A 114 0.23 16.06 13.87
C ASP A 114 0.45 17.10 14.99
N GLU A 115 1.66 17.15 15.56
CA GLU A 115 2.02 18.06 16.64
C GLU A 115 2.88 19.23 16.16
N LYS A 116 3.51 19.10 14.98
CA LYS A 116 4.28 20.19 14.37
C LYS A 116 3.44 21.44 14.13
N ILE A 117 4.03 22.59 14.47
CA ILE A 117 3.48 23.91 14.20
C ILE A 117 4.19 24.51 13.00
N GLY A 118 3.43 25.04 12.05
CA GLY A 118 3.94 25.82 10.93
C GLY A 118 2.95 26.92 10.53
N PRO A 119 3.34 27.83 9.62
CA PRO A 119 2.45 28.87 9.15
C PRO A 119 1.33 28.29 8.28
N ASP A 120 0.17 28.94 8.32
CA ASP A 120 -0.87 28.77 7.31
C ASP A 120 -0.70 29.79 6.18
N THR A 121 -1.66 29.83 5.25
CA THR A 121 -1.59 30.74 4.09
C THR A 121 -1.64 32.22 4.49
N GLU A 122 -2.17 32.54 5.67
CA GLU A 122 -2.24 33.89 6.22
C GLU A 122 -1.04 34.22 7.12
N GLY A 123 -0.10 33.27 7.28
CA GLY A 123 1.06 33.38 8.15
C GLY A 123 0.75 33.07 9.62
N ASN A 124 -0.46 32.65 9.95
CA ASN A 124 -0.84 32.31 11.32
C ASN A 124 -0.27 30.94 11.71
N PRO A 125 0.23 30.77 12.95
CA PRO A 125 0.70 29.47 13.41
C PRO A 125 -0.46 28.48 13.50
N ARG A 126 -0.26 27.27 12.97
CA ARG A 126 -1.23 26.19 13.00
C ARG A 126 -0.58 24.83 13.19
N ARG A 127 -1.35 23.88 13.69
CA ARG A 127 -0.97 22.46 13.66
C ARG A 127 -1.01 21.93 12.23
N LEU A 128 0.10 21.33 11.81
CA LEU A 128 0.26 20.64 10.54
C LEU A 128 -0.02 19.15 10.71
N ILE A 129 -0.31 18.47 9.60
CA ILE A 129 -0.25 17.02 9.48
C ILE A 129 0.84 16.71 8.45
N GLN A 130 1.85 15.93 8.83
CA GLN A 130 2.88 15.44 7.92
C GLN A 130 2.85 13.93 7.88
N PHE A 131 2.64 13.35 6.70
CA PHE A 131 2.67 11.92 6.47
C PHE A 131 4.07 11.47 6.08
N HIS A 132 4.53 10.40 6.71
CA HIS A 132 5.82 9.78 6.39
C HIS A 132 5.54 8.62 5.42
N LEU A 133 5.93 8.80 4.17
CA LEU A 133 5.66 7.86 3.09
C LEU A 133 6.91 7.06 2.76
N THR A 134 6.77 5.73 2.69
CA THR A 134 7.84 4.82 2.25
C THR A 134 7.49 4.28 0.87
N PRO A 135 8.43 4.26 -0.09
CA PRO A 135 8.20 3.57 -1.37
C PRO A 135 7.84 2.11 -1.11
N SER A 136 6.78 1.63 -1.72
CA SER A 136 6.37 0.22 -1.56
C SER A 136 7.47 -0.75 -1.99
N SER A 137 8.34 -0.35 -2.94
CA SER A 137 9.46 -1.17 -3.44
C SER A 137 10.49 -1.50 -2.38
N VAL A 138 10.74 -0.56 -1.46
CA VAL A 138 11.67 -0.76 -0.34
C VAL A 138 11.09 -1.77 0.64
N VAL A 139 9.76 -1.78 0.81
CA VAL A 139 9.07 -2.81 1.59
C VAL A 139 9.21 -4.16 0.90
N ALA A 140 8.96 -4.22 -0.41
CA ALA A 140 9.04 -5.46 -1.20
C ALA A 140 10.46 -6.08 -1.23
N ALA A 141 11.49 -5.27 -1.49
CA ALA A 141 12.88 -5.71 -1.67
C ALA A 141 13.50 -6.29 -0.40
N HIS A 142 13.25 -5.70 0.77
CA HIS A 142 13.74 -6.27 2.03
C HIS A 142 13.21 -7.66 2.32
N LEU A 143 12.03 -8.00 1.81
CA LEU A 143 11.44 -9.32 2.00
C LEU A 143 11.94 -10.35 0.98
N GLN A 144 12.68 -9.93 -0.04
CA GLN A 144 13.31 -10.82 -1.02
C GLN A 144 14.77 -11.11 -0.64
N ASP A 145 15.45 -10.14 -0.02
CA ASP A 145 16.89 -10.22 0.28
C ASP A 145 17.19 -10.94 1.60
N GLU A 146 16.27 -10.88 2.57
CA GLU A 146 16.28 -11.87 3.64
C GLU A 146 15.68 -13.17 3.08
N SER A 147 16.55 -14.14 2.81
CA SER A 147 16.19 -15.55 2.77
C SER A 147 15.68 -15.97 4.16
N SER A 148 14.56 -15.41 4.59
CA SER A 148 13.94 -15.75 5.85
C SER A 148 13.42 -17.15 5.65
N GLU A 149 14.11 -18.12 6.25
CA GLU A 149 13.43 -19.28 6.80
C GLU A 149 12.22 -18.72 7.55
N ILE A 150 11.04 -18.74 6.91
CA ILE A 150 9.81 -18.40 7.59
C ILE A 150 9.66 -19.51 8.64
N VAL A 151 10.16 -19.22 9.84
CA VAL A 151 9.93 -20.02 11.03
C VAL A 151 8.45 -19.82 11.34
N VAL A 152 7.62 -20.58 10.62
CA VAL A 152 6.28 -20.91 11.05
C VAL A 152 6.50 -21.56 12.40
N THR A 153 6.36 -20.77 13.47
CA THR A 153 6.36 -21.28 14.82
C THR A 153 5.13 -22.17 14.86
N GLU A 154 5.34 -23.49 14.91
CA GLU A 154 4.33 -24.54 14.70
C GLU A 154 3.18 -24.53 15.73
N ASN A 155 3.13 -23.53 16.63
CA ASN A 155 2.22 -23.45 17.76
C ASN A 155 1.21 -22.29 17.69
N ILE A 156 1.06 -21.63 16.54
CA ILE A 156 0.16 -20.49 16.38
C ILE A 156 -0.97 -20.87 15.42
N SER A 157 -2.23 -20.66 15.84
CA SER A 157 -3.39 -20.98 15.00
C SER A 157 -3.47 -20.05 13.79
N LEU A 158 -4.12 -20.53 12.72
CA LEU A 158 -4.32 -19.71 11.51
C LEU A 158 -5.09 -18.41 11.81
N ASP A 159 -6.03 -18.45 12.76
CA ASP A 159 -6.79 -17.28 13.22
C ASP A 159 -5.89 -16.26 13.93
N GLU A 160 -4.96 -16.72 14.76
CA GLU A 160 -3.99 -15.84 15.43
C GLU A 160 -2.97 -15.26 14.44
N MET A 161 -2.53 -16.04 13.44
CA MET A 161 -1.74 -15.51 12.33
C MET A 161 -2.51 -14.45 11.52
N ARG A 162 -3.81 -14.70 11.27
CA ARG A 162 -4.70 -13.74 10.61
C ARG A 162 -4.81 -12.46 11.43
N LYS A 163 -5.09 -12.56 12.73
CA LYS A 163 -5.15 -11.43 13.66
C LYS A 163 -3.87 -10.63 13.65
N ARG A 164 -2.70 -11.26 13.67
CA ARG A 164 -1.40 -10.55 13.56
C ARG A 164 -1.25 -9.85 12.22
N ALA A 165 -1.59 -10.52 11.12
CA ALA A 165 -1.50 -9.96 9.78
C ALA A 165 -2.45 -8.76 9.57
N TYR A 166 -3.63 -8.75 10.22
CA TYR A 166 -4.55 -7.61 10.19
C TYR A 166 -4.27 -6.56 11.29
N ALA A 167 -3.81 -6.93 12.49
CA ALA A 167 -3.39 -5.96 13.52
C ALA A 167 -2.13 -5.20 13.11
N ALA A 168 -1.29 -5.82 12.29
CA ALA A 168 -0.20 -5.19 11.56
C ALA A 168 -0.68 -4.08 10.62
N VAL A 169 -1.89 -4.22 10.06
CA VAL A 169 -2.56 -3.25 9.17
C VAL A 169 -3.36 -2.19 9.97
N GLU A 170 -4.02 -2.60 11.06
CA GLU A 170 -4.92 -1.75 11.87
C GLU A 170 -4.21 -0.82 12.87
N ASN A 171 -2.92 -1.02 13.13
CA ASN A 171 -2.17 -0.16 14.05
C ASN A 171 -2.21 1.30 13.57
N LYS A 172 -2.99 2.12 14.30
CA LYS A 172 -3.17 3.57 14.12
C LYS A 172 -1.84 4.20 13.71
N VAL A 173 -1.76 4.57 12.43
CA VAL A 173 -0.62 5.23 11.77
C VAL A 173 -0.21 6.56 12.45
N CYS A 174 -0.96 7.01 13.46
CA CYS A 174 -0.82 8.33 14.09
C CYS A 174 -0.80 8.31 15.64
N THR A 175 -0.39 7.23 16.31
CA THR A 175 -0.23 7.24 17.79
C THR A 175 1.19 7.00 18.30
N ALA A 176 2.18 6.86 17.42
CA ALA A 176 3.59 6.72 17.82
C ALA A 176 4.50 7.50 16.87
N PRO A 177 5.56 8.15 17.39
CA PRO A 177 6.52 8.87 16.55
C PRO A 177 7.23 7.85 15.67
N VAL A 178 7.08 7.99 14.36
CA VAL A 178 7.76 7.21 13.32
C VAL A 178 7.61 5.69 13.52
N VAL A 179 6.68 5.06 12.81
CA VAL A 179 6.76 3.60 12.64
C VAL A 179 8.09 3.30 11.97
N SER A 180 9.03 2.74 12.73
CA SER A 180 10.36 2.42 12.23
C SER A 180 10.25 1.47 11.02
N LYS A 181 11.15 1.62 10.04
CA LYS A 181 11.23 0.69 8.89
C LYS A 181 11.19 -0.78 9.33
N LYS A 182 11.81 -1.09 10.47
CA LYS A 182 11.79 -2.41 11.13
C LYS A 182 10.38 -2.94 11.43
N ASN A 183 9.48 -2.08 11.93
CA ASN A 183 8.10 -2.47 12.18
C ASN A 183 7.34 -2.72 10.86
N LEU A 184 7.61 -1.94 9.81
CA LEU A 184 7.01 -2.15 8.49
C LEU A 184 7.44 -3.50 7.87
N TYR A 185 8.72 -3.86 7.99
CA TYR A 185 9.22 -5.16 7.53
C TYR A 185 8.59 -6.31 8.30
N LYS A 186 8.54 -6.21 9.64
CA LYS A 186 7.91 -7.24 10.48
C LYS A 186 6.44 -7.48 10.11
N ARG A 187 5.70 -6.40 9.81
CA ARG A 187 4.30 -6.48 9.35
C ARG A 187 4.17 -7.30 8.08
N SER A 188 5.05 -7.03 7.12
CA SER A 188 5.01 -7.74 5.85
C SER A 188 5.41 -9.22 5.98
N GLU A 189 6.38 -9.55 6.84
CA GLU A 189 6.69 -10.94 7.17
C GLU A 189 5.47 -11.68 7.73
N ASP A 190 4.77 -11.08 8.69
CA ASP A 190 3.59 -11.68 9.32
C ASP A 190 2.47 -11.91 8.30
N VAL A 191 2.29 -10.99 7.35
CA VAL A 191 1.32 -11.13 6.24
C VAL A 191 1.73 -12.25 5.30
N LYS A 192 3.00 -12.31 4.86
CA LYS A 192 3.49 -13.38 3.98
C LYS A 192 3.40 -14.75 4.64
N ALA A 193 3.76 -14.85 5.91
CA ALA A 193 3.65 -16.07 6.69
C ALA A 193 2.19 -16.54 6.78
N TYR A 194 1.25 -15.62 7.03
CA TYR A 194 -0.18 -15.91 7.04
C TYR A 194 -0.67 -16.39 5.68
N VAL A 195 -0.36 -15.68 4.59
CA VAL A 195 -0.81 -16.00 3.22
C VAL A 195 -0.31 -17.38 2.79
N LEU A 196 0.95 -17.71 3.06
CA LEU A 196 1.52 -19.02 2.75
C LEU A 196 0.90 -20.14 3.61
N ALA A 197 0.64 -19.87 4.90
CA ALA A 197 -0.01 -20.83 5.79
C ALA A 197 -1.49 -21.07 5.41
N ARG A 198 -2.22 -20.01 5.04
CA ARG A 198 -3.62 -20.05 4.57
C ARG A 198 -3.80 -20.99 3.39
N ALA A 199 -2.84 -20.97 2.48
CA ALA A 199 -2.85 -21.80 1.28
C ALA A 199 -2.60 -23.30 1.52
N LYS A 200 -2.04 -23.68 2.68
CA LYS A 200 -1.81 -25.10 3.06
C LYS A 200 -1.08 -25.91 1.98
N GLY A 201 -0.13 -25.29 1.29
CA GLY A 201 0.63 -25.92 0.21
C GLY A 201 -0.14 -26.13 -1.10
N ILE A 202 -1.32 -25.52 -1.26
CA ILE A 202 -2.13 -25.54 -2.47
C ILE A 202 -2.13 -24.14 -3.10
N CYS A 203 -1.82 -24.04 -4.39
CA CYS A 203 -1.85 -22.78 -5.12
C CYS A 203 -3.27 -22.19 -5.13
N GLU A 204 -3.42 -20.96 -4.64
CA GLU A 204 -4.71 -20.27 -4.55
C GLU A 204 -5.26 -19.84 -5.92
N SER A 205 -4.44 -19.87 -6.99
CA SER A 205 -4.88 -19.58 -8.36
C SER A 205 -5.37 -20.80 -9.12
N CYS A 206 -4.62 -21.90 -9.12
CA CYS A 206 -4.95 -23.09 -9.92
C CYS A 206 -5.48 -24.28 -9.12
N GLY A 207 -5.50 -24.20 -7.78
CA GLY A 207 -5.96 -25.27 -6.89
C GLY A 207 -5.07 -26.52 -6.85
N LYS A 208 -3.88 -26.48 -7.47
CA LYS A 208 -2.93 -27.61 -7.47
C LYS A 208 -1.97 -27.51 -6.29
N ALA A 209 -1.49 -28.65 -5.81
CA ALA A 209 -0.41 -28.70 -4.83
C ALA A 209 0.84 -27.96 -5.33
N ALA A 210 1.63 -27.43 -4.39
CA ALA A 210 2.91 -26.81 -4.67
C ALA A 210 3.80 -27.75 -5.51
N PRO A 211 4.51 -27.23 -6.52
CA PRO A 211 5.23 -28.08 -7.48
C PRO A 211 6.45 -28.77 -6.89
N PHE A 212 7.01 -28.26 -5.80
CA PHE A 212 8.15 -28.84 -5.10
C PHE A 212 8.22 -28.36 -3.64
N LEU A 213 9.11 -28.96 -2.85
CA LEU A 213 9.44 -28.53 -1.49
C LEU A 213 10.69 -27.62 -1.52
N ASN A 214 10.73 -26.63 -0.64
CA ASN A 214 11.93 -25.81 -0.44
C ASN A 214 13.02 -26.59 0.32
N LYS A 215 14.21 -25.99 0.51
CA LYS A 215 15.33 -26.62 1.24
C LYS A 215 14.96 -27.04 2.67
N GLY A 216 13.98 -26.40 3.29
CA GLY A 216 13.45 -26.72 4.61
C GLY A 216 12.28 -27.71 4.60
N GLY A 217 11.99 -28.37 3.47
CA GLY A 217 10.94 -29.38 3.36
C GLY A 217 9.50 -28.83 3.31
N LYS A 218 9.30 -27.51 3.21
CA LYS A 218 7.97 -26.89 3.12
C LYS A 218 7.52 -26.74 1.67
N SER A 219 6.22 -26.87 1.42
CA SER A 219 5.62 -26.65 0.09
C SER A 219 5.99 -25.27 -0.46
N TYR A 220 6.52 -25.23 -1.69
CA TYR A 220 6.99 -23.99 -2.32
C TYR A 220 5.85 -23.28 -3.06
N LEU A 221 5.39 -22.16 -2.50
CA LEU A 221 4.49 -21.20 -3.12
C LEU A 221 5.10 -19.80 -2.98
N GLU A 222 4.75 -18.90 -3.89
CA GLU A 222 5.19 -17.51 -3.93
C GLU A 222 4.03 -16.60 -3.49
N ALA A 223 4.30 -15.67 -2.59
CA ALA A 223 3.32 -14.67 -2.18
C ALA A 223 3.24 -13.58 -3.26
N HIS A 224 2.06 -13.42 -3.86
CA HIS A 224 1.78 -12.57 -5.03
C HIS A 224 0.73 -11.51 -4.71
N HIS A 225 0.95 -10.27 -5.14
CA HIS A 225 0.00 -9.17 -4.96
C HIS A 225 -1.02 -9.11 -6.09
N ILE A 226 -2.31 -9.24 -5.76
CA ILE A 226 -3.37 -9.43 -6.75
C ILE A 226 -4.08 -8.13 -7.20
N ARG A 227 -3.76 -6.97 -6.63
CA ARG A 227 -4.45 -5.68 -6.92
C ARG A 227 -3.58 -4.63 -7.66
N GLN A 228 -2.39 -4.98 -8.13
CA GLN A 228 -1.35 -4.04 -8.60
C GLN A 228 -1.75 -3.09 -9.76
N LEU A 229 -1.33 -1.81 -9.68
CA LEU A 229 -1.03 -0.93 -10.84
C LEU A 229 0.46 -0.65 -11.06
N SER A 230 1.32 -1.09 -10.14
CA SER A 230 2.78 -1.08 -10.25
C SER A 230 3.35 -2.25 -9.46
N ASP A 231 4.62 -2.59 -9.72
CA ASP A 231 5.28 -3.81 -9.25
C ASP A 231 5.43 -3.92 -7.71
N ASP A 232 5.13 -2.85 -6.98
CA ASP A 232 5.37 -2.73 -5.54
C ASP A 232 4.07 -2.39 -4.77
N GLY A 233 3.31 -3.41 -4.42
CA GLY A 233 2.02 -3.28 -3.72
C GLY A 233 2.13 -3.37 -2.19
N LEU A 234 1.06 -3.00 -1.49
CA LEU A 234 0.91 -3.21 -0.06
C LEU A 234 0.71 -4.69 0.27
N ASP A 235 1.43 -5.21 1.26
CA ASP A 235 1.22 -6.55 1.81
C ASP A 235 -0.02 -6.57 2.72
N ILE A 236 -1.21 -6.62 2.10
CA ILE A 236 -2.49 -6.79 2.80
C ILE A 236 -2.97 -8.24 2.57
N PRO A 237 -3.39 -8.99 3.61
CA PRO A 237 -3.78 -10.39 3.46
C PRO A 237 -4.84 -10.66 2.38
N SER A 238 -5.82 -9.76 2.25
CA SER A 238 -6.89 -9.86 1.24
C SER A 238 -6.46 -9.49 -0.17
N TRP A 239 -5.24 -8.98 -0.34
CA TRP A 239 -4.65 -8.57 -1.61
C TRP A 239 -3.42 -9.37 -1.99
N MET A 240 -3.15 -10.38 -1.19
CA MET A 240 -2.06 -11.30 -1.42
C MET A 240 -2.61 -12.69 -1.59
N ALA A 241 -1.96 -13.45 -2.45
CA ALA A 241 -2.26 -14.85 -2.68
C ALA A 241 -0.97 -15.66 -2.69
N ALA A 242 -1.00 -16.88 -2.18
CA ALA A 242 0.08 -17.83 -2.35
C ALA A 242 -0.17 -18.65 -3.62
N ILE A 243 0.68 -18.47 -4.62
CA ILE A 243 0.53 -19.09 -5.93
C ILE A 243 1.78 -19.87 -6.33
N CYS A 244 1.65 -20.83 -7.25
CA CYS A 244 2.81 -21.55 -7.76
C CYS A 244 3.59 -20.71 -8.79
N PRO A 245 4.89 -20.98 -9.00
CA PRO A 245 5.74 -20.23 -9.95
C PRO A 245 5.18 -20.14 -11.37
N ASN A 246 4.46 -21.18 -11.82
CA ASN A 246 3.82 -21.17 -13.13
C ASN A 246 2.67 -20.16 -13.20
N CYS A 247 1.80 -20.13 -12.18
CA CYS A 247 0.70 -19.17 -12.15
C CYS A 247 1.20 -17.73 -11.98
N HIS A 248 2.27 -17.55 -11.20
CA HIS A 248 2.89 -16.25 -11.01
C HIS A 248 3.42 -15.68 -12.33
N ARG A 249 4.23 -16.46 -13.06
CA ARG A 249 4.73 -16.06 -14.38
C ARG A 249 3.61 -15.83 -15.39
N GLU A 250 2.57 -16.65 -15.39
CA GLU A 250 1.43 -16.50 -16.28
C GLU A 250 0.62 -15.23 -16.00
N ILE A 251 0.48 -14.82 -14.74
CA ILE A 251 -0.16 -13.55 -14.38
C ILE A 251 0.61 -12.35 -14.96
N HIS A 252 1.94 -12.35 -14.85
CA HIS A 252 2.76 -11.23 -15.32
C HIS A 252 3.06 -11.24 -16.83
N HIS A 253 3.16 -12.42 -17.44
CA HIS A 253 3.67 -12.58 -18.82
C HIS A 253 2.74 -13.35 -19.75
N GLY A 254 1.70 -13.99 -19.23
CA GLY A 254 0.74 -14.76 -20.02
C GLY A 254 -0.29 -13.88 -20.72
N GLN A 255 -0.78 -14.33 -21.86
CA GLN A 255 -1.81 -13.63 -22.64
C GLN A 255 -3.08 -13.35 -21.83
N ASP A 256 -3.49 -14.30 -20.97
CA ASP A 256 -4.68 -14.21 -20.12
C ASP A 256 -4.36 -13.81 -18.67
N GLY A 257 -3.14 -13.33 -18.41
CA GLY A 257 -2.64 -13.06 -17.05
C GLY A 257 -3.51 -12.08 -16.26
N ALA A 258 -4.00 -11.02 -16.92
CA ALA A 258 -4.90 -10.04 -16.32
C ALA A 258 -6.24 -10.65 -15.87
N MET A 259 -6.85 -11.50 -16.71
CA MET A 259 -8.10 -12.19 -16.39
C MET A 259 -7.90 -13.18 -15.24
N LYS A 260 -6.79 -13.92 -15.26
CA LYS A 260 -6.42 -14.84 -14.19
C LYS A 260 -6.26 -14.12 -12.85
N ASN A 261 -5.60 -12.96 -12.85
CA ASN A 261 -5.41 -12.16 -11.66
C ASN A 261 -6.74 -11.58 -11.12
N GLN A 262 -7.67 -11.18 -11.99
CA GLN A 262 -9.01 -10.74 -11.59
C GLN A 262 -9.83 -11.86 -10.92
N ILE A 263 -9.78 -13.08 -11.45
CA ILE A 263 -10.45 -14.25 -10.85
C ILE A 263 -9.88 -14.52 -9.46
N LEU A 264 -8.55 -14.55 -9.35
CA LEU A 264 -7.84 -14.75 -8.08
C LEU A 264 -8.21 -13.68 -7.05
N GLN A 265 -8.28 -12.42 -7.47
CA GLN A 265 -8.71 -11.32 -6.61
C GLN A 265 -10.11 -11.53 -6.03
N ALA A 266 -11.06 -11.99 -6.84
CA ALA A 266 -12.41 -12.28 -6.37
C ALA A 266 -12.44 -13.45 -5.37
N GLN A 267 -11.64 -14.50 -5.62
CA GLN A 267 -11.55 -15.67 -4.74
C GLN A 267 -11.00 -15.32 -3.35
N ILE A 268 -9.86 -14.62 -3.29
CA ILE A 268 -9.25 -14.21 -2.02
C ILE A 268 -10.17 -13.27 -1.24
N LYS A 269 -10.80 -12.30 -1.94
CA LYS A 269 -11.74 -11.39 -1.30
C LYS A 269 -12.91 -12.13 -0.65
N ASN A 270 -13.48 -13.12 -1.35
CA ASN A 270 -14.57 -13.93 -0.80
C ASN A 270 -14.12 -14.77 0.40
N PHE A 271 -12.93 -15.37 0.33
CA PHE A 271 -12.35 -16.14 1.43
C PHE A 271 -12.19 -15.27 2.69
N GLU A 272 -11.52 -14.13 2.55
CA GLU A 272 -11.26 -13.22 3.68
C GLU A 272 -12.55 -12.64 4.27
N ASN A 273 -13.56 -12.36 3.44
CA ASN A 273 -14.86 -11.87 3.91
C ASN A 273 -15.67 -12.98 4.61
N SER A 274 -15.60 -14.23 4.13
CA SER A 274 -16.35 -15.34 4.72
C SER A 274 -15.90 -15.67 6.16
N GLN A 275 -14.62 -15.43 6.46
CA GLN A 275 -14.04 -15.59 7.79
C GLN A 275 -14.52 -14.53 8.81
N PHE A 276 -15.11 -13.41 8.37
CA PHE A 276 -15.69 -12.40 9.27
C PHE A 276 -17.03 -12.84 9.89
N VAL A 277 -17.75 -13.79 9.26
CA VAL A 277 -19.10 -14.19 9.68
C VAL A 277 -19.06 -15.21 10.81
N ASP A 278 -18.05 -16.09 10.84
CA ASP A 278 -17.94 -17.15 11.84
C ASP A 278 -17.52 -16.65 13.24
N VAL A 279 -17.00 -15.43 13.37
CA VAL A 279 -16.61 -14.83 14.66
C VAL A 279 -17.78 -14.12 15.35
N ALA A 280 -18.85 -13.79 14.62
CA ALA A 280 -20.04 -13.13 15.18
C ALA A 280 -21.14 -14.11 15.63
N ALA A 281 -20.92 -15.42 15.48
CA ALA A 281 -21.88 -16.49 15.78
C ALA A 281 -21.45 -17.43 16.93
N GLN A 282 -20.43 -17.05 17.72
CA GLN A 282 -20.01 -17.75 18.94
C GLN A 282 -20.06 -16.84 20.15
#